data_AF-A0A6P0N937-F1
#
_entry.id   AF-A0A6P0N937-F1
#
_cell.length_a   1.000
_cell.length_b   1.000
_cell.length_c   1.000
_cell.angle_alpha   90.00
_cell.angle_beta   90.00
_cell.angle_gamma   90.00
#
_symmetry.space_group_name_H-M   'P 1'
#
loop_
_entity.id
_entity.type
_entity.pdbx_description
1 polymer ?
#
loop_
_entity_poly.entity_id
_entity_poly.type
_entity_poly.pdbx_seq_one_letter_code
_entity_poly.pdbx_strand_id
1 'polypeptide(L)'
;KGSNNRKKAVNKLGKAHKKVADTRKDFHFKVAKDLLDNHDLVAHEKLNIKGLAKTKMSKSVLDAGWGQFLSILSVKAENAGLITKAVNPRNTSQNCSNCGKKVPKKLKDRIHSCPYCGYTADRECDSFSRNLGIGG
;
A
#
# COMPACT_ATOMS: atom_id res chain seq x y z
N LYS A 1 -42.06 20.65 3.39
CA LYS A 1 -41.64 19.76 2.28
C LYS A 1 -40.64 20.52 1.40
N GLY A 2 -39.41 20.03 1.20
CA GLY A 2 -38.30 20.81 0.59
C GLY A 2 -38.50 21.20 -0.89
N SER A 3 -38.01 22.37 -1.28
CA SER A 3 -38.24 23.00 -2.60
C SER A 3 -37.67 22.18 -3.76
N ASN A 4 -38.27 22.31 -4.96
CA ASN A 4 -37.81 21.65 -6.18
C ASN A 4 -36.37 22.04 -6.57
N ASN A 5 -35.93 23.25 -6.22
CA ASN A 5 -34.55 23.71 -6.44
C ASN A 5 -33.55 22.94 -5.56
N ARG A 6 -33.90 22.59 -4.32
CA ARG A 6 -33.06 21.75 -3.46
C ARG A 6 -32.86 20.36 -4.05
N LYS A 7 -33.93 19.76 -4.60
CA LYS A 7 -33.85 18.44 -5.25
C LYS A 7 -32.90 18.45 -6.47
N LYS A 8 -32.99 19.50 -7.30
CA LYS A 8 -32.09 19.67 -8.46
C LYS A 8 -30.62 19.81 -8.04
N ALA A 9 -30.34 20.61 -7.00
CA ALA A 9 -28.99 20.79 -6.47
C ALA A 9 -28.40 19.48 -5.92
N VAL A 10 -29.18 18.72 -5.13
CA VAL A 10 -28.77 17.41 -4.59
C VAL A 10 -28.45 16.42 -5.72
N ASN A 11 -29.28 16.36 -6.77
CA ASN A 11 -29.01 15.49 -7.91
C ASN A 11 -27.73 15.88 -8.66
N LYS A 12 -27.48 17.18 -8.86
CA LYS A 12 -26.25 17.66 -9.52
C LYS A 12 -25.01 17.31 -8.69
N LEU A 13 -25.08 17.50 -7.37
CA LEU A 13 -24.02 17.11 -6.44
C LEU A 13 -23.76 15.59 -6.47
N GLY A 14 -24.82 14.78 -6.44
CA GLY A 14 -24.72 13.32 -6.54
C GLY A 14 -24.03 12.86 -7.84
N LYS A 15 -24.37 13.47 -8.98
CA LYS A 15 -23.70 13.19 -10.26
C LYS A 15 -22.21 13.52 -10.24
N ALA A 16 -21.84 14.65 -9.63
CA ALA A 16 -20.43 15.03 -9.49
C ALA A 16 -19.65 14.05 -8.61
N HIS A 17 -20.20 13.66 -7.45
CA HIS A 17 -19.59 12.65 -6.58
C HIS A 17 -19.46 11.30 -7.27
N LYS A 18 -20.48 10.87 -8.03
CA LYS A 18 -20.42 9.65 -8.82
C LYS A 18 -19.28 9.70 -9.84
N LYS A 19 -19.16 10.79 -10.60
CA LYS A 19 -18.07 10.98 -11.56
C LYS A 19 -16.70 10.84 -10.90
N VAL A 20 -16.48 11.49 -9.75
CA VAL A 20 -15.22 11.39 -9.00
C VAL A 20 -14.96 9.95 -8.53
N ALA A 21 -15.98 9.26 -8.02
CA ALA A 21 -15.85 7.88 -7.58
C ALA A 21 -15.53 6.92 -8.74
N ASP A 22 -16.17 7.11 -9.89
CA ASP A 22 -15.96 6.30 -11.10
C ASP A 22 -14.56 6.53 -11.68
N THR A 23 -14.10 7.78 -11.75
CA THR A 23 -12.72 8.12 -12.18
C THR A 23 -11.67 7.52 -11.26
N ARG A 24 -11.88 7.57 -9.94
CA ARG A 24 -10.96 6.95 -8.97
C ARG A 24 -10.92 5.43 -9.13
N LYS A 25 -12.08 4.80 -9.32
CA LYS A 25 -12.18 3.36 -9.54
C LYS A 25 -11.49 2.92 -10.83
N ASP A 26 -11.66 3.68 -11.91
CA ASP A 26 -10.95 3.45 -13.18
C ASP A 26 -9.43 3.55 -13.00
N PHE A 27 -8.95 4.59 -12.31
CA PHE A 27 -7.54 4.73 -11.96
C PHE A 27 -7.02 3.52 -11.17
N HIS A 28 -7.75 3.06 -10.16
CA HIS A 28 -7.38 1.88 -9.38
C HIS A 28 -7.25 0.62 -10.23
N PHE A 29 -8.17 0.39 -11.16
CA PHE A 29 -8.08 -0.77 -12.07
C PHE A 29 -6.89 -0.69 -13.01
N LYS A 30 -6.60 0.50 -13.56
CA LYS A 30 -5.45 0.70 -14.45
C LYS A 30 -4.13 0.45 -13.74
N VAL A 31 -3.97 1.01 -12.54
CA VAL A 31 -2.76 0.79 -11.73
C VAL A 31 -2.63 -0.67 -11.30
N ALA A 32 -3.73 -1.31 -10.88
CA ALA A 32 -3.69 -2.72 -10.50
C ALA A 32 -3.29 -3.61 -11.68
N LYS A 33 -3.83 -3.33 -12.87
CA LYS A 33 -3.44 -4.04 -14.09
C LYS A 33 -1.96 -3.83 -14.42
N ASP A 34 -1.49 -2.59 -14.43
CA ASP A 34 -0.09 -2.27 -14.72
C ASP A 34 0.89 -2.96 -13.76
N LEU A 35 0.57 -3.02 -12.46
CA LEU A 35 1.40 -3.72 -11.49
C LEU A 35 1.47 -5.22 -11.76
N LEU A 36 0.34 -5.85 -12.07
CA LEU A 36 0.23 -7.29 -12.28
C LEU A 36 0.76 -7.74 -13.65
N ASP A 37 0.70 -6.88 -14.66
CA ASP A 37 1.25 -7.16 -16.00
C ASP A 37 2.80 -7.14 -15.99
N ASN A 38 3.41 -6.35 -15.08
CA ASN A 38 4.86 -6.16 -15.02
C ASN A 38 5.56 -6.93 -13.87
N HIS A 39 4.81 -7.50 -12.92
CA HIS A 39 5.38 -8.13 -11.72
C HIS A 39 4.62 -9.39 -11.31
N ASP A 40 5.36 -10.48 -11.10
CA ASP A 40 4.80 -11.75 -10.61
C ASP A 40 4.43 -11.73 -9.12
N LEU A 41 4.97 -10.77 -8.36
CA LEU A 41 4.75 -10.64 -6.93
C LEU A 41 4.64 -9.17 -6.53
N VAL A 42 3.49 -8.81 -5.96
CA VAL A 42 3.26 -7.47 -5.40
C VAL A 42 3.15 -7.57 -3.88
N ALA A 43 4.22 -7.20 -3.19
CA ALA A 43 4.20 -7.06 -1.74
C ALA A 43 3.98 -5.60 -1.35
N HIS A 44 3.06 -5.38 -0.42
CA HIS A 44 2.80 -4.06 0.12
C HIS A 44 2.80 -4.09 1.64
N GLU A 45 3.25 -3.01 2.26
CA GLU A 45 3.17 -2.90 3.72
C GLU A 45 1.71 -2.94 4.18
N LYS A 46 1.48 -3.60 5.31
CA LYS A 46 0.19 -3.62 6.01
C LYS A 46 -0.02 -2.26 6.66
N LEU A 47 -0.41 -1.28 5.85
CA LEU A 47 -0.76 0.06 6.31
C LEU A 47 -2.03 -0.02 7.17
N ASN A 48 -2.00 0.62 8.34
CA ASN A 48 -3.20 0.83 9.14
C ASN A 48 -4.04 1.96 8.53
N ILE A 49 -4.71 1.68 7.41
CA ILE A 49 -5.52 2.66 6.67
C ILE A 49 -6.57 3.30 7.58
N LYS A 50 -7.21 2.51 8.46
CA LYS A 50 -8.19 3.02 9.44
C LYS A 50 -7.56 3.99 10.43
N GLY A 51 -6.34 3.72 10.88
CA GLY A 51 -5.57 4.63 11.74
C GLY A 51 -5.17 5.91 11.01
N LEU A 52 -4.63 5.79 9.79
CA LEU A 52 -4.21 6.92 8.97
C LEU A 52 -5.37 7.84 8.62
N ALA A 53 -6.55 7.28 8.37
CA ALA A 53 -7.80 8.02 8.14
C ALA A 53 -8.26 8.85 9.36
N LYS A 54 -7.68 8.65 10.55
CA LYS A 54 -7.96 9.43 11.77
C LYS A 54 -6.86 10.45 12.11
N THR A 55 -5.83 10.57 11.28
CA THR A 55 -4.72 11.51 11.48
C THR A 55 -4.91 12.80 10.68
N LYS A 56 -3.94 13.72 10.76
CA LYS A 56 -3.87 14.91 9.89
C LYS A 56 -3.80 14.58 8.39
N MET A 57 -3.48 13.33 8.02
CA MET A 57 -3.46 12.85 6.64
C MET A 57 -4.79 12.23 6.18
N SER A 58 -5.83 12.32 7.00
CA SER A 58 -7.13 11.67 6.75
C SER A 58 -7.69 11.97 5.36
N LYS A 59 -7.68 13.25 4.95
CA LYS A 59 -8.17 13.69 3.65
C LYS A 59 -7.43 12.98 2.51
N SER A 60 -6.11 13.03 2.49
CA SER A 60 -5.30 12.40 1.44
C SER A 60 -5.48 10.88 1.39
N VAL A 61 -5.62 10.23 2.55
CA VAL A 61 -5.84 8.78 2.66
C VAL A 61 -7.21 8.39 2.10
N LEU A 62 -8.24 9.17 2.41
CA LEU A 62 -9.61 8.94 1.94
C LEU A 62 -9.76 9.28 0.46
N ASP A 63 -9.13 10.36 0.00
CA ASP A 63 -9.16 10.78 -1.41
C ASP A 63 -8.47 9.74 -2.30
N ALA A 64 -7.30 9.23 -1.87
CA ALA A 64 -6.57 8.17 -2.57
C ALA A 64 -7.34 6.83 -2.62
N GLY A 65 -8.23 6.57 -1.64
CA GLY A 65 -9.08 5.39 -1.63
C GLY A 65 -8.30 4.07 -1.45
N TRP A 66 -7.25 4.07 -0.63
CA TRP A 66 -6.34 2.92 -0.44
C TRP A 66 -7.04 1.59 -0.15
N GLY A 67 -8.11 1.59 0.65
CA GLY A 67 -8.86 0.36 0.95
C GLY A 67 -9.56 -0.22 -0.28
N GLN A 68 -10.12 0.64 -1.14
CA GLN A 68 -10.74 0.24 -2.39
C GLN A 68 -9.69 -0.32 -3.36
N PHE A 69 -8.55 0.37 -3.48
CA PHE A 69 -7.45 -0.07 -4.33
C PHE A 69 -6.91 -1.45 -3.94
N LEU A 70 -6.58 -1.67 -2.66
CA LEU A 70 -6.07 -2.96 -2.20
C LEU A 70 -7.07 -4.09 -2.41
N SER A 71 -8.37 -3.81 -2.27
CA SER A 71 -9.41 -4.81 -2.55
C SER A 71 -9.45 -5.18 -4.04
N ILE A 72 -9.36 -4.18 -4.92
CA ILE A 72 -9.29 -4.40 -6.38
C ILE A 72 -8.03 -5.19 -6.75
N LEU A 73 -6.88 -4.79 -6.20
CA LEU A 73 -5.59 -5.42 -6.46
C LEU A 73 -5.59 -6.88 -6.03
N SER A 74 -6.08 -7.19 -4.82
CA SER A 74 -6.17 -8.57 -4.31
C SER A 74 -7.02 -9.45 -5.22
N VAL A 75 -8.20 -8.98 -5.62
CA VAL A 75 -9.10 -9.74 -6.51
C VAL A 75 -8.48 -9.92 -7.89
N LYS A 76 -7.80 -8.89 -8.43
CA LYS A 76 -7.16 -8.98 -9.74
C LYS A 76 -5.93 -9.89 -9.73
N ALA A 77 -5.15 -9.85 -8.67
CA ALA A 77 -4.00 -10.73 -8.48
C ALA A 77 -4.45 -12.19 -8.41
N GLU A 78 -5.47 -12.49 -7.61
CA GLU A 78 -6.04 -13.84 -7.52
C GLU A 78 -6.53 -14.37 -8.87
N ASN A 79 -7.24 -13.54 -9.65
CA ASN A 79 -7.67 -13.90 -11.00
C ASN A 79 -6.51 -14.15 -11.98
N ALA A 80 -5.35 -13.53 -11.75
CA ALA A 80 -4.15 -13.70 -12.55
C ALA A 80 -3.25 -14.84 -12.04
N GLY A 81 -3.64 -15.53 -10.95
CA GLY A 81 -2.78 -16.52 -10.28
C GLY A 81 -1.60 -15.91 -9.51
N LEU A 82 -1.62 -14.59 -9.28
CA LEU A 82 -0.58 -13.83 -8.62
C LEU A 82 -0.92 -13.59 -7.14
N ILE A 83 0.12 -13.44 -6.31
CA ILE A 83 -0.05 -13.28 -4.86
C ILE A 83 0.18 -11.82 -4.46
N THR A 84 -0.79 -11.22 -3.78
CA THR A 84 -0.58 -9.94 -3.07
C THR A 84 -0.31 -10.19 -1.60
N LYS A 85 0.90 -9.88 -1.12
CA LYS A 85 1.29 -10.14 0.27
C LYS A 85 1.30 -8.84 1.08
N ALA A 86 0.35 -8.71 2.00
CA ALA A 86 0.38 -7.69 3.04
C ALA A 86 1.45 -8.04 4.09
N VAL A 87 2.59 -7.36 4.06
CA VAL A 87 3.70 -7.60 4.99
C VAL A 87 3.62 -6.70 6.22
N ASN A 88 3.91 -7.23 7.41
CA ASN A 88 3.80 -6.47 8.66
C ASN A 88 4.91 -5.41 8.73
N PRO A 89 4.59 -4.11 8.88
CA PRO A 89 5.59 -3.04 8.89
C PRO A 89 6.46 -3.00 10.16
N ARG A 90 6.16 -3.81 11.19
CA ARG A 90 6.87 -3.74 12.47
C ARG A 90 8.25 -4.39 12.39
N ASN A 91 9.29 -3.59 12.63
CA ASN A 91 10.68 -3.98 12.86
C ASN A 91 11.39 -4.73 11.70
N THR A 92 10.80 -4.78 10.50
CA THR A 92 11.40 -5.48 9.36
C THR A 92 12.60 -4.74 8.77
N SER A 93 12.64 -3.41 8.90
CA SER A 93 13.81 -2.59 8.54
C SER A 93 14.94 -2.67 9.56
N GLN A 94 14.70 -3.27 10.73
CA GLN A 94 15.67 -3.36 11.83
C GLN A 94 16.23 -4.78 11.96
N ASN A 95 15.59 -5.80 11.41
CA ASN A 95 16.08 -7.17 11.48
C ASN A 95 16.82 -7.51 10.19
N CYS A 96 18.02 -8.07 10.32
CA CYS A 96 18.78 -8.55 9.18
C CYS A 96 17.96 -9.60 8.41
N SER A 97 17.86 -9.44 7.09
CA SER A 97 17.20 -10.42 6.22
C SER A 97 17.88 -11.79 6.27
N ASN A 98 19.21 -11.82 6.29
CA ASN A 98 20.01 -13.05 6.37
C ASN A 98 19.84 -13.73 7.74
N CYS A 99 20.49 -13.23 8.79
CA CYS A 99 20.53 -13.96 10.08
C CYS A 99 19.37 -13.67 11.05
N GLY A 100 18.38 -12.84 10.68
CA GLY A 100 17.21 -12.51 11.51
C GLY A 100 17.46 -11.65 12.75
N LYS A 101 18.71 -11.35 13.11
CA LYS A 101 19.08 -10.57 14.30
C LYS A 101 18.77 -9.08 14.12
N LYS A 102 18.39 -8.42 15.23
CA LYS A 102 18.07 -7.00 15.25
C LYS A 102 19.34 -6.15 15.18
N VAL A 103 19.40 -5.28 14.18
CA VAL A 103 20.44 -4.30 13.90
C VAL A 103 19.79 -2.90 13.89
N PRO A 104 19.85 -2.17 15.01
CA PRO A 104 19.29 -0.82 15.13
C PRO A 104 19.87 0.15 14.09
N LYS A 105 19.01 0.77 13.28
CA LYS A 105 19.38 1.73 12.23
C LYS A 105 18.46 2.96 12.31
N LYS A 106 19.02 4.16 12.12
CA LYS A 106 18.27 5.42 12.00
C LYS A 106 17.73 5.57 10.58
N LEU A 107 16.70 6.40 10.39
CA LEU A 107 16.12 6.68 9.06
C LEU A 107 17.14 7.19 8.03
N LYS A 108 18.19 7.87 8.50
CA LYS A 108 19.28 8.39 7.65
C LYS A 108 20.25 7.30 7.18
N ASP A 109 20.27 6.15 7.83
CA ASP A 109 21.24 5.09 7.52
C ASP A 109 20.73 4.32 6.30
N ARG A 110 21.37 4.53 5.14
CA ARG A 110 20.96 3.93 3.86
C ARG A 110 21.53 2.53 3.66
N ILE A 111 22.60 2.19 4.35
CA ILE A 111 23.26 0.89 4.24
C ILE A 111 22.92 0.04 5.46
N HIS A 112 22.46 -1.18 5.23
CA HIS A 112 22.44 -2.22 6.23
C HIS A 112 23.81 -2.89 6.28
N SER A 113 24.42 -2.92 7.47
CA SER A 113 25.59 -3.74 7.76
C SER A 113 25.30 -4.54 9.03
N CYS A 114 25.29 -5.87 8.90
CA CYS A 114 24.96 -6.76 10.00
C CYS A 114 26.22 -7.19 10.76
N PRO A 115 26.40 -6.79 12.03
CA PRO A 115 27.59 -7.15 12.81
C PRO A 115 27.63 -8.63 13.20
N TYR A 116 26.54 -9.38 13.00
CA TYR A 116 26.44 -10.77 13.44
C TYR A 116 26.73 -11.79 12.34
N CYS A 117 26.50 -11.44 11.07
CA CYS A 117 26.71 -12.34 9.93
C CYS A 117 27.51 -11.70 8.78
N GLY A 118 27.89 -10.42 8.90
CA GLY A 118 28.66 -9.71 7.87
C GLY A 118 27.85 -9.26 6.65
N TYR A 119 26.55 -9.61 6.57
CA TYR A 119 25.69 -9.22 5.44
C TYR A 119 25.60 -7.70 5.30
N THR A 120 25.79 -7.22 4.08
CA THR A 120 25.69 -5.81 3.70
C THR A 120 24.79 -5.64 2.48
N ALA A 121 23.88 -4.66 2.55
CA ALA A 121 22.98 -4.31 1.46
C ALA A 121 22.44 -2.89 1.63
N ASP A 122 21.77 -2.34 0.62
CA ASP A 122 20.90 -1.18 0.84
C ASP A 122 19.79 -1.54 1.85
N ARG A 123 19.46 -0.60 2.74
CA ARG A 123 18.47 -0.78 3.82
C ARG A 123 17.10 -1.19 3.27
N GLU A 124 16.69 -0.65 2.12
CA GLU A 124 15.40 -0.94 1.50
C GLU A 124 15.42 -2.34 0.87
N CYS A 125 16.52 -2.74 0.23
CA CYS A 125 16.71 -4.10 -0.26
C CYS A 125 16.72 -5.15 0.86
N ASP A 126 17.43 -4.88 1.98
CA ASP A 126 17.41 -5.74 3.18
C ASP A 126 15.99 -5.84 3.76
N SER A 127 15.32 -4.70 3.93
CA SER A 127 13.94 -4.67 4.45
C SER A 127 12.96 -5.41 3.54
N PHE A 128 13.10 -5.29 2.22
CA PHE A 128 12.28 -5.98 1.23
C PHE A 128 12.50 -7.49 1.29
N SER A 129 13.76 -7.92 1.29
CA SER A 129 14.14 -9.34 1.40
C SER A 129 13.61 -9.95 2.70
N ARG A 130 13.70 -9.21 3.82
CA ARG A 130 13.15 -9.63 5.12
C ARG A 130 11.62 -9.75 5.09
N ASN A 131 10.94 -8.80 4.46
CA ASN A 131 9.49 -8.77 4.32
C ASN A 131 8.98 -9.96 3.50
N LEU A 132 9.70 -10.32 2.44
CA LEU A 132 9.35 -11.46 1.59
C LEU A 132 9.73 -12.81 2.21
N GLY A 133 10.75 -12.83 3.06
CA GLY A 133 11.32 -14.05 3.63
C GLY A 133 12.36 -14.69 2.71
N ILE A 134 13.05 -13.89 1.88
CA ILE A 134 14.07 -14.33 0.91
C ILE A 134 15.46 -14.38 1.58
N GLY A 135 15.52 -14.60 2.89
CA GLY A 135 16.77 -14.56 3.68
C GLY A 135 17.22 -15.95 4.12
N GLY A 136 18.49 -16.27 3.88
CA GLY A 136 19.17 -17.49 4.31
C GLY A 136 19.79 -17.37 5.71
#